data_AF-A0A935DI52-F1
#
_entry.id   AF-A0A935DI52-F1
#
_cell.length_a   1.000
_cell.length_b   1.000
_cell.length_c   1.000
_cell.angle_alpha   90.00
_cell.angle_beta   90.00
_cell.angle_gamma   90.00
#
_symmetry.space_group_name_H-M   'P 1'
#
loop_
_entity.id
_entity.type
_entity.pdbx_description
1 polymer ?
#
loop_
_entity_poly.entity_id
_entity_poly.type
_entity_poly.pdbx_seq_one_letter_code
_entity_poly.pdbx_strand_id
1 'polypeptide(L)'
;MGAAGGAGGGGGGGLGGTGVGDFGGRGGGRACHPLPRRRRDHRRGVRLPGAAAAAAAARSAPRRRATSRSTPPSSPGSGGGGGGGDEGTGGGGGGGALRIATTGTLTLTATARLLANGGPGSRAACAGGAGGGGSGGVVFLYAPTVSVASGAVVSAVGGAGGAANSSGSGVGGTGGPGRVRIAATAGQCTLSGTFNPALVSGCAVTAGAGTQNRAYVSEFPL
;
A
#
# COMPACT_ATOMS: atom_id res chain seq x y z
N MET A 1 19.41 29.78 -9.69
CA MET A 1 20.44 28.80 -9.27
C MET A 1 19.71 27.57 -8.75
N GLY A 2 19.51 26.59 -9.62
CA GLY A 2 18.75 25.38 -9.31
C GLY A 2 19.67 24.28 -8.80
N ALA A 3 19.27 23.60 -7.73
CA ALA A 3 19.91 22.38 -7.25
C ALA A 3 18.97 21.21 -7.48
N ALA A 4 19.34 20.34 -8.43
CA ALA A 4 18.69 19.06 -8.67
C ALA A 4 19.12 18.09 -7.55
N GLY A 5 18.15 17.65 -6.73
CA GLY A 5 18.35 16.60 -5.73
C GLY A 5 18.10 15.23 -6.35
N GLY A 6 19.15 14.42 -6.46
CA GLY A 6 19.12 13.08 -7.04
C GLY A 6 18.36 12.08 -6.16
N ALA A 7 17.42 11.36 -6.77
CA ALA A 7 16.76 10.21 -6.19
C ALA A 7 17.71 8.99 -6.25
N GLY A 8 18.35 8.67 -5.13
CA GLY A 8 19.14 7.46 -4.95
C GLY A 8 18.23 6.25 -4.71
N GLY A 9 18.04 5.44 -5.75
CA GLY A 9 17.44 4.11 -5.64
C GLY A 9 18.36 3.13 -4.91
N GLY A 10 17.79 2.34 -4.02
CA GLY A 10 18.43 1.20 -3.38
C GLY A 10 17.42 0.08 -3.27
N GLY A 11 17.33 -0.73 -4.33
CA GLY A 11 16.55 -1.95 -4.36
C GLY A 11 17.15 -3.03 -3.46
N GLY A 12 16.28 -3.73 -2.74
CA GLY A 12 16.59 -4.90 -1.95
C GLY A 12 15.28 -5.59 -1.59
N GLY A 13 14.74 -6.36 -2.54
CA GLY A 13 13.57 -7.20 -2.31
C GLY A 13 13.90 -8.28 -1.28
N GLY A 14 13.14 -8.29 -0.19
CA GLY A 14 13.13 -9.34 0.83
C GLY A 14 11.71 -9.90 0.95
N LEU A 15 11.59 -11.19 0.67
CA LEU A 15 10.39 -12.01 0.53
C LEU A 15 9.26 -11.72 1.53
N GLY A 16 8.03 -11.68 1.00
CA GLY A 16 6.82 -11.58 1.78
C GLY A 16 6.64 -12.77 2.72
N GLY A 17 6.63 -12.49 4.01
CA GLY A 17 6.07 -13.36 5.03
C GLY A 17 4.63 -12.94 5.32
N THR A 18 3.66 -13.75 4.93
CA THR A 18 2.30 -13.72 5.46
C THR A 18 2.35 -14.24 6.90
N GLY A 19 2.73 -13.37 7.84
CA GLY A 19 2.78 -13.69 9.26
C GLY A 19 1.82 -12.80 10.04
N VAL A 20 0.71 -13.39 10.49
CA VAL A 20 -0.08 -12.87 11.61
C VAL A 20 0.81 -13.06 12.85
N GLY A 21 1.62 -12.07 13.16
CA GLY A 21 2.55 -12.08 14.28
C GLY A 21 2.17 -11.00 15.28
N ASP A 22 1.76 -11.43 16.46
CA ASP A 22 1.56 -10.62 17.65
C ASP A 22 2.89 -9.94 18.04
N PHE A 23 3.03 -8.65 17.75
CA PHE A 23 4.22 -7.86 18.11
C PHE A 23 4.05 -7.24 19.51
N GLY A 24 4.05 -8.12 20.52
CA GLY A 24 4.30 -7.76 21.91
C GLY A 24 5.77 -7.45 22.19
N GLY A 25 6.34 -6.45 21.51
CA GLY A 25 7.73 -6.01 21.70
C GLY A 25 7.85 -4.95 22.80
N ARG A 26 8.20 -5.35 24.02
CA ARG A 26 8.56 -4.42 25.12
C ARG A 26 9.80 -3.61 24.70
N GLY A 27 9.59 -2.34 24.39
CA GLY A 27 10.64 -1.39 24.05
C GLY A 27 11.51 -1.04 25.26
N GLY A 28 12.65 -1.72 25.39
CA GLY A 28 13.76 -1.24 26.22
C GLY A 28 14.46 -0.09 25.53
N GLY A 29 14.05 1.15 25.83
CA GLY A 29 14.67 2.36 25.30
C GLY A 29 16.11 2.50 25.76
N ARG A 30 17.06 2.01 24.97
CA ARG A 30 18.46 2.39 25.12
C ARG A 30 18.63 3.75 24.47
N ALA A 31 19.05 4.74 25.26
CA ALA A 31 19.40 6.05 24.74
C ALA A 31 20.49 5.88 23.67
N CYS A 32 20.27 6.44 22.48
CA CYS A 32 21.22 6.42 21.38
C CYS A 32 22.51 7.09 21.82
N HIS A 33 23.47 6.31 22.32
CA HIS A 33 24.81 6.82 22.55
C HIS A 33 25.48 6.96 21.19
N PRO A 34 25.93 8.16 20.80
CA PRO A 34 26.74 8.32 19.61
C PRO A 34 28.02 7.52 19.82
N LEU A 35 28.11 6.36 19.17
CA LEU A 35 29.35 5.60 19.19
C LEU A 35 30.43 6.48 18.53
N PRO A 36 31.59 6.68 19.19
CA PRO A 36 32.67 7.48 18.61
C PRO A 36 33.06 6.84 17.28
N ARG A 37 32.98 7.63 16.20
CA ARG A 37 33.36 7.23 14.84
C ARG A 37 34.81 6.76 14.84
N ARG A 38 35.04 5.46 15.01
CA ARG A 38 36.34 4.86 14.75
C ARG A 38 36.54 4.86 13.24
N ARG A 39 37.47 5.70 12.75
CA ARG A 39 38.00 5.65 11.39
C ARG A 39 38.45 4.21 11.11
N ARG A 40 37.64 3.44 10.37
CA ARG A 40 38.09 2.18 9.78
C ARG A 40 38.65 2.50 8.40
N ASP A 41 39.99 2.49 8.32
CA ASP A 41 40.71 2.44 7.07
C ASP A 41 40.40 1.10 6.37
N HIS A 42 39.49 1.14 5.39
CA HIS A 42 39.20 -0.02 4.55
C HIS A 42 40.30 -0.21 3.51
N ARG A 43 41.18 -1.19 3.76
CA ARG A 43 42.02 -1.82 2.75
C ARG A 43 41.15 -2.44 1.64
N ARG A 44 41.55 -2.15 0.41
CA ARG A 44 40.97 -2.64 -0.85
C ARG A 44 40.96 -4.17 -0.90
N GLY A 45 39.78 -4.75 -1.14
CA GLY A 45 39.58 -6.17 -1.42
C GLY A 45 38.90 -6.38 -2.77
N VAL A 46 39.70 -6.86 -3.72
CA VAL A 46 39.45 -7.68 -4.93
C VAL A 46 38.00 -7.87 -5.42
N ARG A 47 37.75 -7.46 -6.68
CA ARG A 47 36.58 -7.84 -7.48
C ARG A 47 36.75 -9.25 -8.06
N LEU A 48 35.72 -10.09 -7.95
CA LEU A 48 35.55 -11.30 -8.76
C LEU A 48 34.45 -11.07 -9.81
N PRO A 49 34.59 -11.59 -11.05
CA PRO A 49 33.58 -11.45 -12.10
C PRO A 49 32.62 -12.66 -12.16
N GLY A 50 31.39 -12.38 -12.58
CA GLY A 50 30.63 -13.23 -13.51
C GLY A 50 29.69 -14.30 -12.94
N ALA A 51 28.39 -14.08 -13.06
CA ALA A 51 27.42 -15.15 -13.29
C ALA A 51 26.26 -14.62 -14.15
N ALA A 52 26.15 -15.19 -15.34
CA ALA A 52 25.25 -14.80 -16.42
C ALA A 52 23.79 -15.20 -16.14
N ALA A 53 22.87 -14.34 -16.60
CA ALA A 53 21.44 -14.59 -16.63
C ALA A 53 21.10 -15.62 -17.71
N ALA A 54 20.40 -16.70 -17.32
CA ALA A 54 19.77 -17.63 -18.26
C ALA A 54 18.29 -17.26 -18.43
N ALA A 55 17.97 -16.70 -19.60
CA ALA A 55 16.61 -16.53 -20.08
C ALA A 55 16.09 -17.87 -20.62
N ALA A 56 15.00 -18.39 -20.07
CA ALA A 56 14.32 -19.57 -20.58
C ALA A 56 12.95 -19.20 -21.17
N ALA A 57 12.78 -19.59 -22.43
CA ALA A 57 11.69 -19.25 -23.34
C ALA A 57 10.30 -19.71 -22.86
N ALA A 58 9.33 -18.80 -22.99
CA ALA A 58 7.92 -19.10 -22.84
C ALA A 58 7.37 -19.76 -24.11
N ARG A 59 6.89 -21.00 -24.00
CA ARG A 59 6.09 -21.66 -25.04
C ARG A 59 4.63 -21.24 -24.90
N SER A 60 4.13 -20.61 -25.95
CA SER A 60 2.75 -20.16 -26.16
C SER A 60 1.80 -21.35 -26.36
N ALA A 61 0.97 -21.62 -25.35
CA ALA A 61 -0.21 -22.48 -25.50
C ALA A 61 -1.46 -21.62 -25.77
N PRO A 62 -2.39 -22.08 -26.64
CA PRO A 62 -3.61 -21.34 -26.96
C PRO A 62 -4.54 -21.29 -25.74
N ARG A 63 -4.69 -20.11 -25.16
CA ARG A 63 -5.64 -19.84 -24.08
C ARG A 63 -7.06 -20.03 -24.60
N ARG A 64 -7.69 -21.12 -24.18
CA ARG A 64 -9.15 -21.26 -24.18
C ARG A 64 -9.75 -20.00 -23.55
N ARG A 65 -10.64 -19.34 -24.29
CA ARG A 65 -11.42 -18.18 -23.86
C ARG A 65 -12.38 -18.62 -22.76
N ALA A 66 -11.86 -18.79 -21.55
CA ALA A 66 -12.68 -18.71 -20.36
C ALA A 66 -13.28 -17.31 -20.37
N THR A 67 -14.60 -17.23 -20.48
CA THR A 67 -15.37 -16.10 -19.98
C THR A 67 -15.07 -16.01 -18.48
N SER A 68 -13.94 -15.41 -18.14
CA SER A 68 -13.62 -15.07 -16.77
C SER A 68 -14.63 -14.01 -16.38
N ARG A 69 -15.54 -14.38 -15.48
CA ARG A 69 -16.02 -13.41 -14.51
C ARG A 69 -14.77 -12.90 -13.81
N SER A 70 -14.23 -11.82 -14.37
CA SER A 70 -13.10 -11.07 -13.86
C SER A 70 -13.55 -10.45 -12.54
N THR A 71 -13.60 -11.29 -11.51
CA THR A 71 -13.61 -10.81 -10.13
C THR A 71 -12.28 -10.07 -10.02
N PRO A 72 -12.28 -8.73 -9.87
CA PRO A 72 -11.02 -7.98 -9.81
C PRO A 72 -10.18 -8.57 -8.67
N PRO A 73 -8.86 -8.71 -8.84
CA PRO A 73 -8.01 -9.28 -7.80
C PRO A 73 -8.12 -8.44 -6.53
N SER A 74 -8.71 -9.04 -5.50
CA SER A 74 -8.87 -8.49 -4.15
C SER A 74 -7.57 -8.61 -3.36
N SER A 75 -6.42 -8.41 -4.01
CA SER A 75 -5.13 -8.55 -3.35
C SER A 75 -4.98 -7.47 -2.28
N PRO A 76 -4.64 -7.84 -1.03
CA PRO A 76 -4.27 -6.89 0.01
C PRO A 76 -3.11 -5.99 -0.43
N GLY A 77 -2.96 -4.86 0.28
CA GLY A 77 -1.80 -3.98 0.15
C GLY A 77 -0.51 -4.67 0.63
N SER A 78 0.62 -4.27 0.07
CA SER A 78 1.95 -4.72 0.51
C SER A 78 2.40 -3.97 1.77
N GLY A 79 3.24 -4.60 2.58
CA GLY A 79 3.98 -3.91 3.65
C GLY A 79 4.98 -2.88 3.08
N GLY A 80 5.39 -1.93 3.93
CA GLY A 80 6.45 -0.97 3.66
C GLY A 80 7.84 -1.56 3.91
N GLY A 81 8.84 -1.02 3.22
CA GLY A 81 10.24 -1.42 3.43
C GLY A 81 10.75 -0.99 4.81
N GLY A 82 11.65 -1.78 5.39
CA GLY A 82 12.37 -1.39 6.59
C GLY A 82 13.36 -0.26 6.33
N GLY A 83 13.68 0.49 7.37
CA GLY A 83 14.76 1.49 7.35
C GLY A 83 16.13 0.83 7.43
N GLY A 84 17.12 1.37 6.71
CA GLY A 84 18.51 0.89 6.77
C GLY A 84 19.32 1.52 7.90
N GLY A 85 20.53 1.02 8.16
CA GLY A 85 21.44 1.57 9.19
C GLY A 85 21.70 0.58 10.33
N ASP A 86 22.39 1.06 11.36
CA ASP A 86 22.85 0.21 12.47
C ASP A 86 21.68 -0.31 13.33
N GLU A 87 20.55 0.41 13.31
CA GLU A 87 19.31 0.01 13.98
C GLU A 87 18.12 0.15 13.02
N GLY A 88 18.00 -0.82 12.11
CA GLY A 88 16.92 -0.84 11.13
C GLY A 88 15.54 -0.82 11.77
N THR A 89 14.64 -0.01 11.22
CA THR A 89 13.29 0.17 11.76
C THR A 89 12.25 -0.53 10.89
N GLY A 90 11.19 -1.05 11.51
CA GLY A 90 10.11 -1.73 10.78
C GLY A 90 9.31 -0.80 9.86
N GLY A 91 8.99 -1.27 8.67
CA GLY A 91 8.01 -0.63 7.78
C GLY A 91 6.56 -0.85 8.27
N GLY A 92 5.64 -0.07 7.72
CA GLY A 92 4.21 -0.18 8.03
C GLY A 92 3.55 -1.39 7.37
N GLY A 93 2.54 -1.98 8.02
CA GLY A 93 1.77 -3.11 7.45
C GLY A 93 0.94 -2.70 6.23
N GLY A 94 0.71 -3.61 5.29
CA GLY A 94 -0.18 -3.35 4.15
C GLY A 94 -1.65 -3.31 4.56
N GLY A 95 -2.47 -2.56 3.81
CA GLY A 95 -3.91 -2.49 4.03
C GLY A 95 -4.62 -3.79 3.64
N GLY A 96 -5.71 -4.12 4.34
CA GLY A 96 -6.48 -5.34 4.11
C GLY A 96 -7.31 -5.35 2.81
N ALA A 97 -8.01 -6.45 2.55
CA ALA A 97 -8.98 -6.54 1.47
C ALA A 97 -10.38 -6.74 2.05
N LEU A 98 -11.28 -5.79 1.80
CA LEU A 98 -12.67 -5.82 2.22
C LEU A 98 -13.57 -6.00 1.00
N ARG A 99 -14.43 -7.02 1.04
CA ARG A 99 -15.50 -7.21 0.06
C ARG A 99 -16.83 -7.36 0.79
N ILE A 100 -17.78 -6.49 0.48
CA ILE A 100 -19.16 -6.56 0.97
C ILE A 100 -20.05 -6.77 -0.24
N ALA A 101 -20.72 -7.93 -0.29
CA ALA A 101 -21.56 -8.32 -1.41
C ALA A 101 -22.97 -8.69 -0.92
N THR A 102 -23.99 -8.15 -1.57
CA THR A 102 -25.39 -8.50 -1.33
C THR A 102 -26.17 -8.44 -2.63
N THR A 103 -27.26 -9.19 -2.71
CA THR A 103 -28.21 -9.16 -3.85
C THR A 103 -29.30 -8.11 -3.66
N GLY A 104 -29.38 -7.48 -2.49
CA GLY A 104 -30.36 -6.45 -2.17
C GLY A 104 -29.72 -5.07 -1.99
N THR A 105 -30.07 -4.39 -0.90
CA THR A 105 -29.56 -3.06 -0.59
C THR A 105 -28.37 -3.12 0.35
N LEU A 106 -27.31 -2.37 0.02
CA LEU A 106 -26.20 -2.07 0.92
C LEU A 106 -26.30 -0.62 1.40
N THR A 107 -26.45 -0.43 2.71
CA THR A 107 -26.52 0.91 3.32
C THR A 107 -25.37 1.12 4.29
N LEU A 108 -24.56 2.15 4.05
CA LEU A 108 -23.57 2.66 4.99
C LEU A 108 -24.13 3.93 5.64
N THR A 109 -24.40 3.87 6.94
CA THR A 109 -24.90 5.00 7.73
C THR A 109 -23.83 6.06 7.97
N ALA A 110 -24.21 7.23 8.49
CA ALA A 110 -23.31 8.36 8.71
C ALA A 110 -22.10 8.05 9.63
N THR A 111 -22.17 6.99 10.44
CA THR A 111 -21.07 6.58 11.33
C THR A 111 -20.26 5.40 10.77
N ALA A 112 -20.64 4.85 9.61
CA ALA A 112 -19.96 3.71 9.01
C ALA A 112 -18.50 4.05 8.67
N ARG A 113 -17.59 3.10 8.93
CA ARG A 113 -16.16 3.20 8.64
C ARG A 113 -15.69 1.90 7.99
N LEU A 114 -15.32 1.97 6.71
CA LEU A 114 -14.69 0.87 5.98
C LEU A 114 -13.23 1.25 5.73
N LEU A 115 -12.31 0.65 6.49
CA LEU A 115 -10.91 1.05 6.50
C LEU A 115 -10.02 -0.12 6.06
N ALA A 116 -9.39 0.04 4.90
CA ALA A 116 -8.37 -0.84 4.33
C ALA A 116 -7.05 -0.06 4.16
N ASN A 117 -6.71 0.78 5.13
CA ASN A 117 -5.54 1.65 5.06
C ASN A 117 -4.25 0.88 5.36
N GLY A 118 -3.16 1.28 4.72
CA GLY A 118 -1.82 0.84 5.10
C GLY A 118 -1.37 1.49 6.41
N GLY A 119 -0.57 0.75 7.17
CA GLY A 119 0.02 1.19 8.43
C GLY A 119 1.17 2.19 8.21
N PRO A 120 1.41 3.09 9.19
CA PRO A 120 2.55 4.00 9.14
C PRO A 120 3.88 3.26 9.30
N GLY A 121 4.93 3.77 8.67
CA GLY A 121 6.30 3.33 8.91
C GLY A 121 6.83 3.80 10.28
N SER A 122 7.76 3.03 10.85
CA SER A 122 8.36 3.38 12.14
C SER A 122 9.33 4.56 12.00
N ARG A 123 9.39 5.41 13.04
CA ARG A 123 10.40 6.48 13.12
C ARG A 123 11.80 5.88 13.25
N ALA A 124 12.80 6.56 12.69
CA ALA A 124 14.21 6.19 12.88
C ALA A 124 14.56 6.15 14.39
N ALA A 125 15.20 5.07 14.85
CA ALA A 125 15.58 4.92 16.26
C ALA A 125 16.84 5.74 16.59
N CYS A 126 17.93 5.57 15.82
CA CYS A 126 19.18 6.32 15.94
C CYS A 126 19.68 6.79 14.55
N ALA A 127 20.99 6.79 14.26
CA ALA A 127 21.53 7.11 12.94
C ALA A 127 21.14 6.01 11.93
N GLY A 128 20.16 6.30 11.07
CA GLY A 128 19.60 5.32 10.13
C GLY A 128 18.43 5.85 9.32
N GLY A 129 17.87 5.03 8.44
CA GLY A 129 16.63 5.31 7.73
C GLY A 129 15.41 4.96 8.57
N ALA A 130 14.34 5.73 8.42
CA ALA A 130 13.03 5.38 8.94
C ALA A 130 12.31 4.35 8.04
N GLY A 131 11.33 3.65 8.61
CA GLY A 131 10.56 2.64 7.87
C GLY A 131 9.60 3.28 6.87
N GLY A 132 9.40 2.65 5.71
CA GLY A 132 8.39 3.07 4.74
C GLY A 132 6.96 2.75 5.21
N GLY A 133 5.98 3.54 4.77
CA GLY A 133 4.56 3.27 5.00
C GLY A 133 4.08 2.06 4.17
N GLY A 134 3.10 1.32 4.70
CA GLY A 134 2.48 0.21 3.99
C GLY A 134 1.50 0.69 2.92
N SER A 135 1.36 -0.05 1.83
CA SER A 135 0.40 0.28 0.77
C SER A 135 -1.04 0.13 1.24
N GLY A 136 -1.95 0.95 0.73
CA GLY A 136 -3.37 0.80 0.93
C GLY A 136 -3.91 -0.51 0.34
N GLY A 137 -5.03 -0.95 0.88
CA GLY A 137 -5.70 -2.19 0.55
C GLY A 137 -6.77 -2.06 -0.52
N VAL A 138 -7.79 -2.90 -0.46
CA VAL A 138 -8.92 -2.88 -1.40
C VAL A 138 -10.23 -2.83 -0.62
N VAL A 139 -11.15 -1.97 -1.03
CA VAL A 139 -12.56 -2.02 -0.63
C VAL A 139 -13.41 -2.26 -1.86
N PHE A 140 -14.26 -3.29 -1.83
CA PHE A 140 -15.20 -3.60 -2.90
C PHE A 140 -16.62 -3.73 -2.36
N LEU A 141 -17.49 -2.83 -2.78
CA LEU A 141 -18.92 -2.84 -2.50
C LEU A 141 -19.66 -3.38 -3.72
N TYR A 142 -20.47 -4.42 -3.55
CA TYR A 142 -21.17 -5.10 -4.64
C TYR A 142 -22.64 -5.32 -4.28
N ALA A 143 -23.54 -4.49 -4.81
CA ALA A 143 -24.98 -4.59 -4.58
C ALA A 143 -25.75 -3.86 -5.69
N PRO A 144 -26.95 -4.29 -6.07
CA PRO A 144 -27.77 -3.53 -7.02
C PRO A 144 -28.06 -2.11 -6.51
N THR A 145 -28.39 -1.99 -5.21
CA THR A 145 -28.64 -0.70 -4.55
C THR A 145 -27.54 -0.40 -3.52
N VAL A 146 -26.86 0.74 -3.64
CA VAL A 146 -25.80 1.17 -2.71
C VAL A 146 -26.07 2.59 -2.21
N SER A 147 -26.27 2.74 -0.90
CA SER A 147 -26.42 4.04 -0.24
C SER A 147 -25.29 4.28 0.74
N VAL A 148 -24.49 5.32 0.52
CA VAL A 148 -23.40 5.76 1.40
C VAL A 148 -23.75 7.15 1.89
N ALA A 149 -24.23 7.23 3.13
CA ALA A 149 -24.66 8.48 3.74
C ALA A 149 -23.50 9.46 3.95
N SER A 150 -23.82 10.75 3.98
CA SER A 150 -22.88 11.78 4.43
C SER A 150 -22.35 11.45 5.83
N GLY A 151 -21.04 11.58 6.02
CA GLY A 151 -20.36 11.22 7.26
C GLY A 151 -19.78 9.80 7.27
N ALA A 152 -20.26 8.89 6.41
CA ALA A 152 -19.63 7.59 6.22
C ALA A 152 -18.22 7.77 5.61
N VAL A 153 -17.28 6.89 5.99
CA VAL A 153 -15.91 6.91 5.46
C VAL A 153 -15.55 5.58 4.84
N VAL A 154 -15.08 5.62 3.59
CA VAL A 154 -14.52 4.48 2.88
C VAL A 154 -13.09 4.82 2.47
N SER A 155 -12.12 4.13 3.07
CA SER A 155 -10.70 4.48 2.95
C SER A 155 -9.82 3.27 2.67
N ALA A 156 -8.92 3.42 1.71
CA ALA A 156 -7.89 2.46 1.33
C ALA A 156 -6.57 3.19 1.02
N VAL A 157 -6.18 4.17 1.84
CA VAL A 157 -4.94 4.93 1.61
C VAL A 157 -3.71 4.14 2.00
N GLY A 158 -2.57 4.47 1.40
CA GLY A 158 -1.26 4.08 1.92
C GLY A 158 -0.96 4.77 3.25
N GLY A 159 -0.13 4.13 4.06
CA GLY A 159 0.39 4.69 5.30
C GLY A 159 1.47 5.74 5.06
N ALA A 160 1.64 6.64 6.03
CA ALA A 160 2.73 7.60 6.02
C ALA A 160 4.09 6.90 6.18
N GLY A 161 5.12 7.46 5.56
CA GLY A 161 6.50 7.07 5.85
C GLY A 161 6.93 7.48 7.25
N GLY A 162 7.87 6.75 7.83
CA GLY A 162 8.46 7.05 9.13
C GLY A 162 9.29 8.34 9.09
N ALA A 163 9.29 9.07 10.20
CA ALA A 163 10.06 10.30 10.35
C ALA A 163 11.53 10.03 10.68
N ALA A 164 12.41 10.89 10.18
CA ALA A 164 13.80 10.98 10.62
C ALA A 164 13.89 11.55 12.04
N ASN A 165 14.92 11.14 12.78
CA ASN A 165 15.17 11.55 14.17
C ASN A 165 16.39 12.47 14.33
N SER A 166 17.18 12.65 13.27
CA SER A 166 18.42 13.43 13.28
C SER A 166 18.75 13.91 11.87
N SER A 167 19.63 14.91 11.77
CA SER A 167 19.99 15.63 10.54
C SER A 167 20.76 14.82 9.49
N GLY A 168 20.91 13.50 9.66
CA GLY A 168 21.48 12.60 8.64
C GLY A 168 20.64 11.35 8.37
N SER A 169 19.48 11.22 9.02
CA SER A 169 18.59 10.06 8.88
C SER A 169 17.64 10.25 7.70
N GLY A 170 17.47 9.21 6.88
CA GLY A 170 16.53 9.22 5.76
C GLY A 170 15.08 9.06 6.23
N VAL A 171 14.15 9.82 5.66
CA VAL A 171 12.71 9.60 5.87
C VAL A 171 12.23 8.37 5.11
N GLY A 172 11.23 7.68 5.66
CA GLY A 172 10.59 6.57 4.97
C GLY A 172 9.73 7.05 3.80
N GLY A 173 9.64 6.25 2.74
CA GLY A 173 8.70 6.50 1.65
C GLY A 173 7.24 6.29 2.08
N THR A 174 6.30 7.04 1.50
CA THR A 174 4.86 6.82 1.70
C THR A 174 4.40 5.52 1.03
N GLY A 175 3.45 4.84 1.65
CA GLY A 175 2.83 3.66 1.06
C GLY A 175 2.04 3.99 -0.21
N GLY A 176 1.97 3.03 -1.14
CA GLY A 176 1.17 3.17 -2.35
C GLY A 176 -0.33 3.29 -2.03
N PRO A 177 -1.12 3.98 -2.85
CA PRO A 177 -2.56 4.05 -2.68
C PRO A 177 -3.23 2.70 -2.95
N GLY A 178 -4.31 2.42 -2.22
CA GLY A 178 -5.17 1.28 -2.44
C GLY A 178 -6.27 1.56 -3.47
N ARG A 179 -7.31 0.71 -3.47
CA ARG A 179 -8.40 0.78 -4.45
C ARG A 179 -9.76 0.72 -3.75
N VAL A 180 -10.69 1.53 -4.21
CA VAL A 180 -12.10 1.44 -3.82
C VAL A 180 -12.93 1.24 -5.08
N ARG A 181 -13.69 0.15 -5.13
CA ARG A 181 -14.62 -0.17 -6.22
C ARG A 181 -16.04 -0.24 -5.67
N ILE A 182 -16.97 0.38 -6.36
CA ILE A 182 -18.41 0.19 -6.15
C ILE A 182 -18.99 -0.44 -7.41
N ALA A 183 -19.73 -1.54 -7.26
CA ALA A 183 -20.58 -2.08 -8.30
C ALA A 183 -22.03 -1.90 -7.88
N ALA A 184 -22.75 -1.06 -8.62
CA ALA A 184 -24.14 -0.71 -8.37
C ALA A 184 -24.85 -0.38 -9.68
N THR A 185 -26.17 -0.46 -9.69
CA THR A 185 -26.99 0.05 -10.79
C THR A 185 -26.94 1.58 -10.75
N ALA A 186 -26.62 2.25 -11.87
CA ALA A 186 -26.37 3.70 -11.89
C ALA A 186 -27.52 4.56 -11.32
N GLY A 187 -28.77 4.11 -11.47
CA GLY A 187 -29.96 4.80 -10.92
C GLY A 187 -30.34 4.42 -9.49
N GLN A 188 -29.65 3.46 -8.88
CA GLN A 188 -29.96 2.93 -7.54
C GLN A 188 -28.80 3.12 -6.55
N CYS A 189 -27.95 4.13 -6.77
CA CYS A 189 -26.96 4.48 -5.79
C CYS A 189 -27.01 5.94 -5.34
N THR A 190 -26.51 6.16 -4.13
CA THR A 190 -26.27 7.47 -3.54
C THR A 190 -24.91 7.41 -2.83
N LEU A 191 -23.95 8.24 -3.24
CA LEU A 191 -22.57 8.19 -2.73
C LEU A 191 -22.16 9.55 -2.17
N SER A 192 -22.66 9.87 -0.98
CA SER A 192 -22.47 11.16 -0.30
C SER A 192 -21.41 11.13 0.80
N GLY A 193 -20.85 9.94 1.10
CA GLY A 193 -19.77 9.78 2.09
C GLY A 193 -18.40 10.27 1.59
N THR A 194 -17.41 10.17 2.46
CA THR A 194 -16.01 10.49 2.14
C THR A 194 -15.30 9.25 1.61
N PHE A 195 -14.73 9.36 0.41
CA PHE A 195 -13.94 8.31 -0.23
C PHE A 195 -12.47 8.70 -0.29
N ASN A 196 -11.60 7.78 0.13
CA ASN A 196 -10.16 7.95 -0.02
C ASN A 196 -9.51 6.63 -0.48
N PRO A 197 -9.21 6.45 -1.77
CA PRO A 197 -9.05 7.51 -2.77
C PRO A 197 -10.37 8.17 -3.22
N ALA A 198 -10.31 9.42 -3.69
CA ALA A 198 -11.48 10.23 -4.00
C ALA A 198 -12.35 9.62 -5.11
N LEU A 199 -13.67 9.77 -5.00
CA LEU A 199 -14.65 9.29 -5.98
C LEU A 199 -14.63 10.14 -7.25
N VAL A 200 -14.65 9.51 -8.43
CA VAL A 200 -14.59 10.23 -9.73
C VAL A 200 -15.89 10.95 -10.06
N SER A 201 -17.03 10.27 -9.98
CA SER A 201 -18.24 10.71 -10.70
C SER A 201 -19.55 10.33 -9.99
N GLY A 202 -19.58 10.36 -8.66
CA GLY A 202 -20.76 9.94 -7.91
C GLY A 202 -21.18 8.53 -8.34
N CYS A 203 -22.41 8.39 -8.81
CA CYS A 203 -23.02 7.14 -9.26
C CYS A 203 -22.82 6.79 -10.73
N ALA A 204 -22.27 7.69 -11.54
CA ALA A 204 -22.02 7.38 -12.94
C ALA A 204 -20.90 6.34 -13.06
N VAL A 205 -21.13 5.32 -13.90
CA VAL A 205 -20.11 4.32 -14.24
C VAL A 205 -18.86 5.03 -14.75
N THR A 206 -17.73 4.72 -14.14
CA THR A 206 -16.44 5.27 -14.54
C THR A 206 -15.92 4.51 -15.75
N ALA A 207 -15.56 5.21 -16.83
CA ALA A 207 -15.04 4.57 -18.04
C ALA A 207 -13.70 3.86 -17.76
N GLY A 208 -13.54 2.64 -18.30
CA GLY A 208 -12.32 1.84 -18.17
C GLY A 208 -12.22 1.05 -16.86
N ALA A 209 -11.06 0.41 -16.62
CA ALA A 209 -10.82 -0.45 -15.45
C ALA A 209 -10.58 0.32 -14.13
N GLY A 210 -11.11 1.54 -14.02
CA GLY A 210 -10.85 2.49 -12.93
C GLY A 210 -9.67 3.44 -13.23
N THR A 211 -9.73 4.64 -12.66
CA THR A 211 -8.62 5.61 -12.70
C THR A 211 -7.68 5.35 -11.52
N GLN A 212 -6.37 5.37 -11.76
CA GLN A 212 -5.38 5.24 -10.70
C GLN A 212 -5.64 6.29 -9.60
N ASN A 213 -5.55 5.87 -8.34
CA ASN A 213 -5.74 6.72 -7.16
C ASN A 213 -7.13 7.34 -7.06
N ARG A 214 -8.16 6.69 -7.61
CA ARG A 214 -9.55 7.11 -7.44
C ARG A 214 -10.46 5.93 -7.11
N ALA A 215 -11.53 6.22 -6.37
CA ALA A 215 -12.65 5.31 -6.24
C ALA A 215 -13.48 5.36 -7.52
N TYR A 216 -13.90 4.21 -8.04
CA TYR A 216 -14.64 4.12 -9.30
C TYR A 216 -15.89 3.25 -9.17
N VAL A 217 -16.85 3.53 -10.05
CA VAL A 217 -18.12 2.80 -10.14
C VAL A 217 -18.13 1.94 -11.40
N SER A 218 -18.59 0.70 -11.27
CA SER A 218 -18.88 -0.21 -12.39
C SER A 218 -20.33 -0.67 -12.34
N GLU A 219 -20.86 -1.14 -13.47
CA GLU A 219 -22.24 -1.65 -13.55
C GLU A 219 -22.44 -2.92 -12.69
N PHE A 220 -23.67 -3.10 -12.17
CA PHE A 220 -24.15 -4.34 -11.56
C PHE A 220 -25.25 -4.97 -12.43
N PRO A 221 -25.31 -6.31 -12.56
CA PRO A 221 -24.27 -7.28 -12.24
C PRO A 221 -23.16 -7.30 -13.32
N LEU A 222 -22.01 -7.94 -13.00
CA LEU A 222 -20.93 -8.18 -13.96
C LEU A 222 -21.18 -9.38 -14.88
#